data_AF-A0A2V8W7L0-F1
#
_entry.id   AF-A0A2V8W7L0-F1
#
_cell.length_a   1.000
_cell.length_b   1.000
_cell.length_c   1.000
_cell.angle_alpha   90.00
_cell.angle_beta   90.00
_cell.angle_gamma   90.00
#
_symmetry.space_group_name_H-M   'P 1'
#
loop_
_entity.id
_entity.type
_entity.pdbx_description
1 polymer ?
#
loop_
_entity_poly.entity_id
_entity_poly.type
_entity_poly.pdbx_seq_one_letter_code
_entity_poly.pdbx_strand_id
1 'polypeptide(L)'
;MPDERRIVRKLQMRIIPFVFLLYIISFLDRINIGFAALTMNKELAITSKQFGLVAGIFFFGYFLFEIPSNLLLHKLGARIWIARILITWGILAMLTGLVQSVSQLYAVRFLLGLAEAGYFPGIALYLTYWFRQRDQAQAIALFLAGIPVTSILGGPVSGFILDHVHWLSVSSWRWLLILEGIPAVVGGV
;
A
#
# COMPACT_ATOMS: atom_id res chain seq x y z
N MET A 1 -5.38 35.91 11.72
CA MET A 1 -6.79 35.70 12.12
C MET A 1 -6.93 34.34 12.79
N PRO A 2 -7.48 34.26 14.03
CA PRO A 2 -7.59 33.03 14.82
C PRO A 2 -8.33 31.88 14.12
N ASP A 3 -9.29 32.19 13.25
CA ASP A 3 -10.06 31.18 12.51
C ASP A 3 -9.24 30.40 11.49
N GLU A 4 -8.21 31.00 10.91
CA GLU A 4 -7.38 30.35 9.89
C GLU A 4 -6.57 29.18 10.47
N ARG A 5 -5.96 29.37 11.65
CA ARG A 5 -5.25 28.30 12.36
C ARG A 5 -6.20 27.19 12.80
N ARG A 6 -7.43 27.54 13.17
CA ARG A 6 -8.47 26.58 13.58
C ARG A 6 -8.93 25.71 12.42
N ILE A 7 -9.08 26.28 11.22
CA ILE A 7 -9.44 25.55 9.98
C ILE A 7 -8.30 24.61 9.57
N VAL A 8 -7.05 25.08 9.54
CA VAL A 8 -5.88 24.24 9.21
C VAL A 8 -5.76 23.08 10.18
N ARG A 9 -5.90 23.31 11.49
CA ARG A 9 -5.86 22.24 12.50
C ARG A 9 -6.99 21.23 12.31
N LYS A 10 -8.19 21.68 11.95
CA LYS A 10 -9.34 20.80 11.68
C LYS A 10 -9.10 19.93 10.43
N LEU A 11 -8.51 20.50 9.38
CA LEU A 11 -8.09 19.77 8.17
C LEU A 11 -6.99 18.76 8.50
N GLN A 12 -5.96 19.17 9.25
CA GLN A 12 -4.89 18.28 9.69
C GLN A 12 -5.45 17.08 10.47
N MET A 13 -6.32 17.31 11.46
CA MET A 13 -6.89 16.26 12.29
C MET A 13 -7.84 15.30 11.55
N ARG A 14 -8.32 15.66 10.36
CA ARG A 14 -9.26 14.82 9.59
C ARG A 14 -8.59 14.14 8.40
N ILE A 15 -7.73 14.86 7.69
CA ILE A 15 -7.07 14.36 6.48
C ILE A 15 -5.83 13.55 6.84
N ILE A 16 -4.96 14.10 7.70
CA ILE A 16 -3.64 13.50 7.95
C ILE A 16 -3.77 12.10 8.58
N PRO A 17 -4.57 11.84 9.62
CA PRO A 17 -4.70 10.49 10.17
C PRO A 17 -5.17 9.47 9.13
N PHE A 18 -6.06 9.88 8.22
CA PHE A 18 -6.57 9.01 7.18
C PHE A 18 -5.50 8.66 6.14
N VAL A 19 -4.83 9.65 5.54
CA VAL A 19 -3.75 9.38 4.58
C VAL A 19 -2.54 8.71 5.24
N PHE A 20 -2.28 8.99 6.51
CA PHE A 20 -1.24 8.34 7.30
C PHE A 20 -1.50 6.85 7.49
N LEU A 21 -2.73 6.49 7.90
CA LEU A 21 -3.12 5.09 8.04
C LEU A 21 -3.04 4.35 6.69
N LEU A 22 -3.55 4.95 5.61
CA LEU A 22 -3.45 4.37 4.28
C LEU A 22 -2.00 4.20 3.83
N TYR A 23 -1.11 5.13 4.19
CA TYR A 23 0.31 5.00 3.90
C TYR A 23 0.96 3.87 4.68
N ILE A 24 0.56 3.65 5.94
CA ILE A 24 0.99 2.50 6.71
C ILE A 24 0.59 1.20 6.00
N ILE A 25 -0.67 1.09 5.57
CA ILE A 25 -1.16 -0.10 4.87
C ILE A 25 -0.38 -0.30 3.56
N SER A 26 -0.14 0.78 2.79
CA SER A 26 0.61 0.74 1.52
C SER A 26 2.05 0.31 1.71
N PHE A 27 2.71 0.86 2.71
CA PHE A 27 4.08 0.49 3.01
C PHE A 27 4.17 -0.93 3.60
N LEU A 28 3.15 -1.36 4.35
CA LEU A 28 3.08 -2.70 4.92
C LEU A 28 3.00 -3.74 3.81
N ASP A 29 2.12 -3.56 2.83
CA ASP A 29 1.99 -4.46 1.66
C ASP A 29 3.30 -4.56 0.83
N ARG A 30 4.09 -3.48 0.78
CA ARG A 30 5.41 -3.50 0.12
C ARG A 30 6.42 -4.38 0.84
N ILE A 31 6.46 -4.33 2.18
CA ILE A 31 7.41 -5.12 2.98
C ILE A 31 6.88 -6.52 3.32
N ASN A 32 5.56 -6.71 3.28
CA ASN A 32 4.84 -7.96 3.51
C ASN A 32 5.47 -9.14 2.80
N ILE A 33 5.83 -8.97 1.53
CA ILE A 33 6.37 -10.06 0.72
C ILE A 33 7.66 -10.64 1.31
N GLY A 34 8.42 -9.81 2.03
CA GLY A 34 9.60 -10.24 2.77
C GLY A 34 9.25 -11.14 3.96
N PHE A 35 8.17 -10.83 4.68
CA PHE A 35 7.65 -11.68 5.75
C PHE A 35 7.02 -12.97 5.20
N ALA A 36 6.21 -12.86 4.14
CA ALA A 36 5.63 -14.02 3.47
C ALA A 36 6.70 -14.99 2.95
N ALA A 37 7.83 -14.47 2.46
CA ALA A 37 8.95 -15.26 1.95
C ALA A 37 9.49 -16.32 2.93
N LEU A 38 9.34 -16.10 4.25
CA LEU A 38 9.78 -17.03 5.29
C LEU A 38 9.18 -18.43 5.13
N THR A 39 7.94 -18.52 4.64
CA THR A 39 7.24 -19.80 4.42
C THR A 39 6.83 -20.01 2.96
N MET A 40 6.44 -18.92 2.26
CA MET A 40 6.00 -18.94 0.86
C MET A 40 7.05 -19.52 -0.08
N ASN A 41 8.34 -19.19 0.09
CA ASN A 41 9.39 -19.63 -0.83
C ASN A 41 9.56 -21.15 -0.82
N LYS A 42 9.40 -21.78 0.35
CA LYS A 42 9.47 -23.23 0.49
C LYS A 42 8.27 -23.92 -0.14
N GLU A 43 7.07 -23.36 0.03
CA GLU A 43 5.83 -23.92 -0.52
C GLU A 43 5.77 -23.81 -2.06
N LEU A 44 6.16 -22.67 -2.61
CA LEU A 44 6.11 -22.41 -4.06
C LEU A 44 7.41 -22.78 -4.80
N ALA A 45 8.37 -23.41 -4.09
CA ALA A 45 9.69 -23.73 -4.60
C ALA A 45 10.41 -22.55 -5.28
N ILE A 46 10.31 -21.35 -4.68
CA ILE A 46 10.90 -20.12 -5.20
C ILE A 46 12.40 -20.10 -4.90
N THR A 47 13.20 -19.99 -5.95
CA THR A 47 14.65 -19.75 -5.83
C THR A 47 14.95 -18.29 -5.47
N SER A 48 16.12 -18.02 -4.87
CA SER A 48 16.53 -16.65 -4.53
C SER A 48 16.54 -15.70 -5.73
N LYS A 49 16.90 -16.21 -6.93
CA LYS A 49 16.83 -15.44 -8.19
C LYS A 49 15.40 -15.06 -8.54
N GLN A 50 14.47 -16.01 -8.44
CA GLN A 50 13.07 -15.76 -8.71
C GLN A 50 12.46 -14.79 -7.68
N PHE A 51 12.80 -14.94 -6.40
CA PHE A 51 12.34 -14.01 -5.36
C PHE A 51 12.80 -12.57 -5.63
N GLY A 52 14.05 -12.38 -6.06
CA GLY A 52 14.55 -11.06 -6.50
C GLY A 52 13.70 -10.47 -7.64
N LEU A 53 13.28 -11.31 -8.60
CA LEU A 53 12.39 -10.87 -9.68
C LEU A 53 10.97 -10.57 -9.19
N VAL A 54 10.43 -11.34 -8.24
CA VAL A 54 9.11 -11.08 -7.59
C VAL A 54 9.12 -9.70 -6.93
N ALA A 55 10.18 -9.36 -6.20
CA ALA A 55 10.33 -8.06 -5.56
C ALA A 55 10.53 -6.92 -6.57
N GLY A 56 11.28 -7.17 -7.65
CA GLY A 56 11.60 -6.17 -8.67
C GLY A 56 10.47 -5.86 -9.66
N ILE A 57 9.70 -6.86 -10.10
CA ILE A 57 8.69 -6.70 -11.16
C ILE A 57 7.58 -5.72 -10.79
N PHE A 58 7.29 -5.60 -9.49
CA PHE A 58 6.39 -4.59 -8.93
C PHE A 58 6.81 -3.18 -9.33
N PHE A 59 8.10 -2.84 -9.18
CA PHE A 59 8.62 -1.51 -9.49
C PHE A 59 8.56 -1.20 -10.98
N PHE A 60 8.67 -2.22 -11.84
CA PHE A 60 8.53 -2.05 -13.28
C PHE A 60 7.11 -1.63 -13.67
N GLY A 61 6.10 -2.30 -13.11
CA GLY A 61 4.69 -1.92 -13.30
C GLY A 61 4.38 -0.54 -12.71
N TYR A 62 4.89 -0.26 -11.51
CA TYR A 62 4.74 1.02 -10.82
C TYR A 62 5.32 2.17 -11.66
N PHE A 63 6.57 2.05 -12.11
CA PHE A 63 7.25 3.09 -12.89
C PHE A 63 6.55 3.39 -14.21
N LEU A 64 6.14 2.35 -14.95
CA LEU A 64 5.52 2.52 -16.27
C LEU A 64 4.18 3.28 -16.18
N PHE A 65 3.45 3.11 -15.08
CA PHE A 65 2.12 3.70 -14.90
C PHE A 65 2.07 4.89 -13.96
N GLU A 66 3.19 5.29 -13.37
CA GLU A 66 3.26 6.45 -12.48
C GLU A 66 2.86 7.74 -13.21
N ILE A 67 3.39 7.96 -14.42
CA ILE A 67 3.08 9.14 -15.24
C ILE A 67 1.62 9.10 -15.73
N PRO A 68 1.13 8.04 -16.40
CA PRO A 68 -0.28 7.94 -16.81
C PRO A 68 -1.27 8.09 -15.65
N SER A 69 -1.00 7.46 -14.51
CA SER A 69 -1.87 7.51 -13.34
C SER A 69 -1.99 8.93 -12.79
N ASN A 70 -0.88 9.67 -12.71
CA ASN A 70 -0.92 11.05 -12.21
C ASN A 70 -1.66 12.01 -13.18
N LEU A 71 -1.57 11.78 -14.49
CA LEU A 71 -2.35 12.53 -15.49
C LEU A 71 -3.86 12.25 -15.35
N LEU A 72 -4.25 10.99 -15.12
CA LEU A 72 -5.64 10.62 -14.89
C LEU A 72 -6.17 11.17 -13.57
N LEU A 73 -5.33 11.21 -12.53
CA LEU A 73 -5.66 11.81 -11.25
C LEU A 73 -6.00 13.30 -11.39
N HIS A 74 -5.23 14.05 -12.19
CA HIS A 74 -5.54 15.45 -12.52
C HIS A 74 -6.86 15.62 -13.27
N LYS A 75 -7.21 14.68 -14.16
CA LYS A 75 -8.44 14.77 -15.00
C LYS A 75 -9.71 14.33 -14.27
N LEU A 76 -9.63 13.23 -13.51
CA LEU A 76 -10.78 12.58 -12.87
C LEU A 76 -10.99 13.05 -11.43
N GLY A 77 -10.01 13.77 -10.87
CA GLY A 77 -10.03 14.25 -9.50
C GLY A 77 -9.40 13.26 -8.53
N ALA A 78 -8.59 13.82 -7.60
CA ALA A 78 -7.81 13.05 -6.64
C ALA A 78 -8.65 12.06 -5.82
N ARG A 79 -9.82 12.49 -5.31
CA ARG A 79 -10.64 11.65 -4.43
C ARG A 79 -11.10 10.35 -5.10
N ILE A 80 -11.66 10.43 -6.31
CA ILE A 80 -12.20 9.27 -7.02
C ILE A 80 -11.05 8.35 -7.47
N TRP A 81 -9.95 8.94 -7.94
CA TRP A 81 -8.82 8.16 -8.41
C TRP A 81 -8.09 7.42 -7.28
N ILE A 82 -7.86 8.07 -6.14
CA ILE A 82 -7.26 7.45 -4.96
C ILE A 82 -8.14 6.30 -4.46
N ALA A 83 -9.46 6.49 -4.37
CA ALA A 83 -10.39 5.43 -3.98
C ALA A 83 -10.30 4.20 -4.92
N ARG A 84 -10.28 4.44 -6.23
CA ARG A 84 -10.08 3.38 -7.24
C ARG A 84 -8.74 2.66 -7.05
N ILE A 85 -7.65 3.40 -6.81
CA ILE A 85 -6.34 2.81 -6.53
C ILE A 85 -6.45 1.88 -5.33
N LEU A 86 -6.97 2.36 -4.20
CA LEU A 86 -7.13 1.57 -2.96
C LEU A 86 -7.92 0.28 -3.17
N ILE A 87 -9.04 0.34 -3.90
CA ILE A 87 -9.86 -0.85 -4.20
C ILE A 87 -9.08 -1.82 -5.09
N THR A 88 -8.54 -1.35 -6.23
CA THR A 88 -7.84 -2.24 -7.18
C THR A 88 -6.59 -2.85 -6.58
N TRP A 89 -5.81 -2.05 -5.83
CA TRP A 89 -4.64 -2.49 -5.09
C TRP A 89 -5.01 -3.51 -4.02
N GLY A 90 -6.03 -3.24 -3.19
CA GLY A 90 -6.46 -4.15 -2.12
C GLY A 90 -6.95 -5.50 -2.64
N ILE A 91 -7.69 -5.55 -3.76
CA ILE A 91 -8.11 -6.86 -4.31
C ILE A 91 -6.92 -7.63 -4.87
N LEU A 92 -5.95 -6.94 -5.50
CA LEU A 92 -4.73 -7.58 -6.02
C LEU A 92 -3.81 -8.08 -4.89
N ALA A 93 -3.72 -7.34 -3.78
CA ALA A 93 -3.02 -7.78 -2.57
C ALA A 93 -3.65 -9.09 -2.04
N MET A 94 -4.98 -9.14 -1.91
CA MET A 94 -5.68 -10.37 -1.51
C MET A 94 -5.51 -11.52 -2.52
N LEU A 95 -5.56 -11.23 -3.83
CA LEU A 95 -5.29 -12.22 -4.88
C LEU A 95 -3.87 -12.79 -4.80
N THR A 96 -2.91 -12.03 -4.28
CA THR A 96 -1.53 -12.51 -4.05
C THR A 96 -1.53 -13.67 -3.06
N GLY A 97 -2.41 -13.67 -2.05
CA GLY A 97 -2.53 -14.80 -1.11
C GLY A 97 -3.11 -16.08 -1.73
N LEU A 98 -3.76 -15.98 -2.89
CA LEU A 98 -4.39 -17.12 -3.58
C LEU A 98 -3.50 -17.77 -4.65
N VAL A 99 -2.31 -17.22 -4.91
CA VAL A 99 -1.41 -17.75 -5.95
C VAL A 99 -0.86 -19.13 -5.58
N GLN A 100 -0.75 -20.01 -6.57
CA GLN A 100 -0.26 -21.38 -6.42
C GLN A 100 1.05 -21.63 -7.17
N SER A 101 1.53 -20.65 -7.94
CA SER A 101 2.79 -20.77 -8.69
C SER A 101 3.55 -19.44 -8.75
N VAL A 102 4.86 -19.54 -8.98
CA VAL A 102 5.75 -18.38 -9.13
C VAL A 102 5.33 -17.49 -10.31
N SER A 103 4.86 -18.09 -11.41
CA SER A 103 4.39 -17.33 -12.58
C SER A 103 3.14 -16.51 -12.27
N GLN A 104 2.19 -17.06 -11.49
CA GLN A 104 1.03 -16.31 -11.01
C GLN A 104 1.46 -15.18 -10.08
N LEU A 105 2.43 -15.43 -9.20
CA LEU A 105 2.98 -14.41 -8.31
C LEU A 105 3.62 -13.26 -9.10
N TYR A 106 4.36 -13.54 -10.18
CA TYR A 106 4.89 -12.48 -11.06
C TYR A 106 3.79 -11.64 -11.70
N ALA A 107 2.76 -12.30 -12.26
CA ALA A 107 1.65 -11.60 -12.91
C ALA A 107 0.90 -10.70 -11.93
N VAL A 108 0.52 -11.22 -10.76
CA VAL A 108 -0.19 -10.45 -9.75
C VAL A 108 0.69 -9.31 -9.23
N ARG A 109 1.99 -9.51 -9.03
CA ARG A 109 2.91 -8.46 -8.56
C ARG A 109 3.11 -7.34 -9.57
N PHE A 110 3.18 -7.68 -10.85
CA PHE A 110 3.21 -6.67 -11.91
C PHE A 110 1.91 -5.85 -11.93
N LEU A 111 0.75 -6.52 -11.86
CA LEU A 111 -0.56 -5.86 -11.81
C LEU A 111 -0.73 -5.02 -10.54
N LEU A 112 -0.19 -5.47 -9.40
CA LEU A 112 -0.19 -4.74 -8.14
C LEU A 112 0.58 -3.42 -8.28
N GLY A 113 1.79 -3.48 -8.87
CA GLY A 113 2.58 -2.28 -9.17
C GLY A 113 1.84 -1.31 -10.09
N LEU A 114 1.19 -1.84 -11.14
CA LEU A 114 0.32 -1.08 -12.03
C LEU A 114 -0.85 -0.40 -11.30
N ALA A 115 -1.49 -1.10 -10.36
CA ALA A 115 -2.64 -0.59 -9.62
C ALA A 115 -2.25 0.47 -8.57
N GLU A 116 -1.13 0.27 -7.88
CA GLU A 116 -0.60 1.19 -6.87
C GLU A 116 0.10 2.42 -7.50
N ALA A 117 0.41 2.35 -8.80
CA ALA A 117 1.06 3.44 -9.52
C ALA A 117 0.29 4.75 -9.35
N GLY A 118 0.98 5.79 -8.90
CA GLY A 118 0.40 7.11 -8.70
C GLY A 118 -0.25 7.33 -7.32
N TYR A 119 -0.26 6.35 -6.42
CA TYR A 119 -0.78 6.53 -5.05
C TYR A 119 0.00 7.62 -4.31
N PHE A 120 1.33 7.47 -4.17
CA PHE A 120 2.18 8.44 -3.48
C PHE A 120 2.11 9.85 -4.07
N PRO A 121 2.40 10.07 -5.38
CA PRO A 121 2.31 11.41 -5.97
C PRO A 121 0.87 11.93 -5.95
N GLY A 122 -0.13 11.04 -5.99
CA GLY A 122 -1.53 11.40 -5.89
C GLY A 122 -1.93 11.93 -4.52
N ILE A 123 -1.47 11.30 -3.42
CA ILE A 123 -1.64 11.84 -2.07
C ILE A 123 -0.86 13.15 -1.93
N ALA A 124 0.38 13.22 -2.42
CA ALA A 124 1.17 14.44 -2.36
C ALA A 124 0.43 15.61 -3.05
N LEU A 125 -0.09 15.40 -4.27
CA LEU A 125 -0.90 16.39 -4.98
C LEU A 125 -2.19 16.73 -4.21
N TYR A 126 -2.91 15.72 -3.72
CA TYR A 126 -4.13 15.93 -2.92
C TYR A 126 -3.85 16.83 -1.72
N LEU A 127 -2.76 16.63 -1.00
CA LEU A 127 -2.35 17.48 0.12
C LEU A 127 -2.08 18.92 -0.32
N THR A 128 -1.60 19.16 -1.55
CA THR A 128 -1.41 20.52 -2.05
C THR A 128 -2.71 21.30 -2.25
N TYR A 129 -3.84 20.62 -2.49
CA TYR A 129 -5.15 21.26 -2.62
C TYR A 129 -5.76 21.66 -1.27
N TRP A 130 -5.42 20.96 -0.19
CA TRP A 130 -5.99 21.22 1.14
C TRP A 130 -5.08 22.07 2.04
N PHE A 131 -3.76 21.99 1.84
CA PHE A 131 -2.77 22.67 2.66
C PHE A 131 -2.09 23.80 1.89
N ARG A 132 -1.82 24.90 2.59
CA ARG A 132 -1.03 26.03 2.04
C ARG A 132 0.43 25.62 1.93
N GLN A 133 1.17 26.28 1.05
CA GLN A 133 2.59 26.00 0.81
C GLN A 133 3.45 25.95 2.09
N ARG A 134 3.18 26.82 3.07
CA ARG A 134 3.85 26.83 4.39
C ARG A 134 3.57 25.58 5.26
N ASP A 135 2.40 24.96 5.10
CA ASP A 135 1.92 23.84 5.90
C ASP A 135 2.05 22.49 5.15
N GLN A 136 2.27 22.53 3.83
CA GLN A 136 2.43 21.36 2.96
C GLN A 136 3.62 20.50 3.36
N ALA A 137 4.78 21.10 3.66
CA ALA A 137 5.96 20.36 4.08
C ALA A 137 5.70 19.54 5.35
N GLN A 138 4.98 20.12 6.31
CA GLN A 138 4.59 19.41 7.53
C GLN A 138 3.59 18.29 7.25
N ALA A 139 2.59 18.52 6.40
CA ALA A 139 1.62 17.51 6.01
C ALA A 139 2.29 16.31 5.31
N ILE A 140 3.22 16.56 4.39
CA ILE A 140 3.99 15.54 3.69
C ILE A 140 4.93 14.82 4.66
N ALA A 141 5.58 15.53 5.57
CA ALA A 141 6.44 14.92 6.59
C ALA A 141 5.64 13.98 7.52
N LEU A 142 4.45 14.40 7.96
CA LEU A 142 3.56 13.56 8.75
C LEU A 142 3.11 12.32 7.96
N PHE A 143 2.75 12.48 6.69
CA PHE A 143 2.43 11.36 5.81
C PHE A 143 3.62 10.39 5.69
N LEU A 144 4.82 10.89 5.40
CA LEU A 144 6.04 10.09 5.29
C LEU A 144 6.47 9.42 6.59
N ALA A 145 6.11 9.97 7.75
CA ALA A 145 6.33 9.34 9.05
C ALA A 145 5.62 7.98 9.18
N GLY A 146 4.71 7.63 8.26
CA GLY A 146 4.15 6.28 8.17
C GLY A 146 5.20 5.20 7.85
N ILE A 147 6.29 5.52 7.14
CA ILE A 147 7.37 4.56 6.85
C ILE A 147 7.98 3.99 8.14
N PRO A 148 8.58 4.79 9.04
CA PRO A 148 9.20 4.24 10.25
C PRO A 148 8.18 3.55 11.16
N VAL A 149 6.95 4.07 11.24
CA VAL A 149 5.88 3.42 12.02
C VAL A 149 5.55 2.04 11.47
N THR A 150 5.44 1.91 10.15
CA THR A 150 5.22 0.61 9.49
C THR A 150 6.39 -0.33 9.71
N SER A 151 7.63 0.14 9.65
CA SER A 151 8.80 -0.71 9.93
C SER A 151 8.80 -1.25 11.37
N ILE A 152 8.31 -0.46 12.34
CA ILE A 152 8.19 -0.87 13.75
C ILE A 152 7.04 -1.87 13.93
N LEU A 153 5.89 -1.61 13.30
CA LEU A 153 4.68 -2.42 13.49
C LEU A 153 4.61 -3.65 12.60
N GLY A 154 5.22 -3.60 11.42
CA GLY A 154 5.11 -4.63 10.39
C GLY A 154 5.63 -5.97 10.86
N GLY A 155 6.82 -6.00 11.47
CA GLY A 155 7.38 -7.24 12.02
C GLY A 155 6.46 -7.93 13.04
N PRO A 156 6.05 -7.25 14.13
CA PRO A 156 5.13 -7.81 15.11
C PRO A 156 3.76 -8.21 14.53
N VAL A 157 3.15 -7.39 13.67
CA VAL A 157 1.84 -7.67 13.07
C VAL A 157 1.92 -8.87 12.14
N SER A 158 2.86 -8.86 11.20
CA SER A 158 3.07 -9.94 10.25
C SER A 158 3.49 -11.23 10.96
N GLY A 159 4.37 -11.16 11.97
CA GLY A 159 4.77 -12.30 12.79
C GLY A 159 3.60 -12.91 13.56
N PHE A 160 2.78 -12.08 14.21
CA PHE A 160 1.58 -12.54 14.91
C PHE A 160 0.63 -13.30 13.97
N ILE A 161 0.42 -12.78 12.75
CA ILE A 161 -0.42 -13.45 11.74
C ILE A 161 0.20 -14.79 11.32
N LEU A 162 1.51 -14.82 11.05
CA LEU A 162 2.20 -16.05 10.63
C LEU A 162 2.11 -17.16 11.69
N ASP A 163 2.21 -16.79 12.97
CA ASP A 163 2.26 -17.72 14.10
C ASP A 163 0.87 -18.19 14.58
N HIS A 164 -0.17 -17.37 14.44
CA HIS A 164 -1.49 -17.64 15.03
C HIS A 164 -2.60 -17.92 14.01
N VAL A 165 -2.40 -17.59 12.73
CA VAL A 165 -3.46 -17.72 11.71
C VAL A 165 -3.20 -18.93 10.81
N HIS A 166 -3.76 -20.06 11.22
CA HIS A 166 -3.72 -21.34 10.48
C HIS A 166 -5.13 -21.80 10.07
N TRP A 167 -5.96 -20.88 9.60
CA TRP A 167 -7.35 -21.19 9.28
C TRP A 167 -7.46 -22.04 8.01
N LEU A 168 -8.44 -22.94 7.98
CA LEU A 168 -8.82 -23.77 6.83
C LEU A 168 -7.69 -24.67 6.29
N SER A 169 -6.69 -25.01 7.11
CA SER A 169 -5.48 -25.76 6.67
C SER A 169 -4.71 -25.06 5.53
N VAL A 170 -4.88 -23.75 5.40
CA VAL A 170 -4.19 -22.91 4.43
C VAL A 170 -2.97 -22.30 5.10
N SER A 171 -1.86 -22.21 4.37
CA SER A 171 -0.61 -21.64 4.86
C SER A 171 -0.75 -20.20 5.34
N SER A 172 -0.12 -19.85 6.46
CA SER A 172 -0.30 -18.56 7.12
C SER A 172 0.11 -17.36 6.26
N TRP A 173 1.11 -17.50 5.38
CA TRP A 173 1.53 -16.41 4.49
C TRP A 173 0.43 -15.97 3.52
N ARG A 174 -0.49 -16.88 3.17
CA ARG A 174 -1.65 -16.58 2.32
C ARG A 174 -2.62 -15.67 3.08
N TRP A 175 -2.89 -16.02 4.35
CA TRP A 175 -3.70 -15.20 5.24
C TRP A 175 -3.07 -13.86 5.55
N LEU A 176 -1.74 -13.80 5.69
CA LEU A 176 -1.01 -12.55 5.85
C LEU A 176 -1.26 -11.59 4.69
N LEU A 177 -1.14 -12.04 3.44
CA LEU A 177 -1.44 -11.22 2.25
C LEU A 177 -2.93 -10.83 2.16
N ILE A 178 -3.84 -11.76 2.50
CA ILE A 178 -5.28 -11.50 2.44
C ILE A 178 -5.70 -10.49 3.51
N LEU A 179 -5.32 -10.71 4.77
CA LEU A 179 -5.71 -9.87 5.90
C LEU A 179 -5.14 -8.45 5.80
N GLU A 180 -3.91 -8.31 5.32
CA GLU A 180 -3.30 -6.99 5.12
C GLU A 180 -3.90 -6.23 3.92
N GLY A 181 -4.46 -6.94 2.93
CA GLY A 181 -5.16 -6.35 1.78
C GLY A 181 -6.57 -5.83 2.09
N ILE A 182 -7.26 -6.38 3.08
CA ILE A 182 -8.65 -5.98 3.45
C ILE A 182 -8.74 -4.50 3.85
N PRO A 183 -7.90 -3.97 4.76
CA PRO A 183 -7.92 -2.55 5.12
C PRO A 183 -7.78 -1.60 3.94
N ALA A 184 -7.02 -1.98 2.90
CA ALA A 184 -6.87 -1.17 1.70
C ALA A 184 -8.21 -1.06 0.93
N VAL A 185 -8.94 -2.17 0.76
CA VAL A 185 -10.26 -2.15 0.12
C VAL A 185 -11.26 -1.33 0.93
N VAL A 186 -11.29 -1.53 2.26
CA VAL A 186 -12.19 -0.80 3.16
C VAL A 186 -11.90 0.70 3.12
N GLY A 187 -10.62 1.09 3.07
CA GLY A 187 -10.22 2.49 2.96
C GLY A 187 -10.58 3.15 1.63
N GLY A 188 -10.89 2.37 0.59
CA GLY A 188 -11.31 2.85 -0.72
C GLY A 188 -12.81 3.11 -0.88
N VAL A 189 -13.65 2.66 0.07
CA VAL A 189 -15.13 2.83 0.08
C VAL A 189 -15.52 4.02 0.94
#